data_AF-A0A6S7BWG5-F1
#
_entry.id   AF-A0A6S7BWG5-F1
#
_cell.length_a   1.000
_cell.length_b   1.000
_cell.length_c   1.000
_cell.angle_alpha   90.00
_cell.angle_beta   90.00
_cell.angle_gamma   90.00
#
_symmetry.space_group_name_H-M   'P 1'
#
loop_
_entity.id
_entity.type
_entity.pdbx_description
1 polymer ?
#
loop_
_entity_poly.entity_id
_entity_poly.type
_entity_poly.pdbx_seq_one_letter_code
_entity_poly.pdbx_strand_id
1 'polypeptide(L)'
;MKYKSPSDEFSLFSAASLDGRALPSPDVSEAASATRRHDSRLDFLASQNFPFLAFGRSESGGEHAWIDRDIAAFAEEAVDRLAGFGHERIAVIMPGQDAMQAHIYLKSFRQALKRHGIAFDSSLVKYGEFSERGGYHATEALLALKSGPTAYLFQSDSMAIGAYRRFHEAGLVPGEDVAVTSGLLTGEMSAYPSPALTGFTITPRELGVRMAEAALAQIPGNSTYFGAAPTQVIWLWSGQAMRIRMSRQRDNLRHASIATTSILIPSERPTLNMLRADSSTGLVRRVTRRLVALFVLPRP
;
A
#
# COMPACT_ATOMS: atom_id res chain seq x y z
N MET A 1 14.77 -11.95 -20.26
CA MET A 1 13.42 -11.33 -20.22
C MET A 1 13.25 -10.70 -18.85
N LYS A 2 13.21 -9.37 -18.74
CA LYS A 2 12.93 -8.68 -17.48
C LYS A 2 11.41 -8.63 -17.27
N TYR A 3 10.92 -9.32 -16.25
CA TYR A 3 9.52 -9.23 -15.82
C TYR A 3 9.33 -7.85 -15.19
N LYS A 4 8.62 -6.95 -15.89
CA LYS A 4 8.17 -5.67 -15.32
C LYS A 4 6.98 -5.97 -14.42
N SER A 5 6.99 -5.44 -13.20
CA SER A 5 5.84 -5.62 -12.30
C SER A 5 4.65 -4.80 -12.83
N PRO A 6 3.39 -5.14 -12.46
CA PRO A 6 2.22 -4.37 -12.85
C PRO A 6 2.26 -2.88 -12.45
N SER A 7 3.09 -2.49 -11.47
CA SER A 7 3.32 -1.09 -11.11
C SER A 7 4.15 -0.31 -12.14
N ASP A 8 4.93 -1.00 -12.97
CA ASP A 8 5.71 -0.39 -14.04
C ASP A 8 4.84 0.01 -15.24
N GLU A 9 3.69 -0.65 -15.46
CA GLU A 9 2.77 -0.31 -16.55
C GLU A 9 1.98 0.98 -16.29
N PHE A 10 1.67 1.29 -15.03
CA PHE A 10 1.11 2.59 -14.63
C PHE A 10 2.14 3.74 -14.66
N SER A 11 3.42 3.42 -14.82
CA SER A 11 4.52 4.40 -14.86
C SER A 11 4.88 4.86 -16.28
N LEU A 12 4.28 4.30 -17.32
CA LEU A 12 4.66 4.54 -18.72
C LEU A 12 4.30 5.95 -19.25
N PHE A 13 3.36 6.67 -18.61
CA PHE A 13 3.01 8.04 -19.01
C PHE A 13 3.86 9.12 -18.31
N SER A 14 4.31 8.87 -17.07
CA SER A 14 5.14 9.80 -16.29
C SER A 14 6.50 10.10 -16.93
N ALA A 15 7.06 9.20 -17.74
CA ALA A 15 8.35 9.40 -18.40
C ALA A 15 8.25 10.35 -19.60
N ALA A 16 7.13 10.33 -20.34
CA ALA A 16 6.95 11.17 -21.54
C ALA A 16 6.85 12.66 -21.18
N SER A 17 6.22 12.98 -20.04
CA SER A 17 5.97 14.34 -19.55
C SER A 17 7.25 15.01 -19.00
N LEU A 18 8.17 14.22 -18.43
CA LEU A 18 9.45 14.71 -17.88
C LEU A 18 10.53 14.94 -18.95
N ASP A 19 10.42 14.27 -20.11
CA ASP A 19 11.37 14.38 -21.22
C ASP A 19 11.02 15.52 -22.22
N GLY A 20 10.13 16.44 -21.84
CA GLY A 20 9.78 17.61 -22.66
C GLY A 20 8.88 17.30 -23.87
N ARG A 21 8.20 16.16 -23.90
CA ARG A 21 7.13 15.94 -24.89
C ARG A 21 5.89 16.74 -24.48
N ALA A 22 5.17 17.26 -25.46
CA ALA A 22 3.95 18.03 -25.24
C ALA A 22 2.96 17.24 -24.38
N LEU A 23 2.42 17.89 -23.34
CA LEU A 23 1.31 17.33 -22.58
C LEU A 23 0.12 17.06 -23.53
N PRO A 24 -0.65 16.00 -23.29
CA PRO A 24 -1.90 15.79 -24.02
C PRO A 24 -2.86 16.97 -23.79
N SER A 25 -3.88 17.06 -24.62
CA SER A 25 -4.89 18.12 -24.51
C SER A 25 -5.61 18.06 -23.14
N PRO A 26 -6.12 19.21 -22.64
CA PRO A 26 -6.71 19.32 -21.28
C PRO A 26 -8.03 18.56 -21.09
N ASP A 27 -8.49 17.84 -22.11
CA ASP A 27 -9.59 16.86 -22.08
C ASP A 27 -9.16 15.47 -21.59
N VAL A 28 -7.88 15.29 -21.21
CA VAL A 28 -7.33 14.05 -20.65
C VAL A 28 -6.81 14.30 -19.23
N SER A 29 -7.02 13.34 -18.33
CA SER A 29 -6.47 13.36 -16.96
C SER A 29 -5.44 12.25 -16.74
N GLU A 30 -4.34 12.55 -16.03
CA GLU A 30 -3.29 11.56 -15.69
C GLU A 30 -3.45 11.03 -14.25
N ALA A 31 -3.07 9.76 -14.03
CA ALA A 31 -2.95 9.15 -12.71
C ALA A 31 -1.47 8.98 -12.33
N ALA A 32 -0.95 9.85 -11.45
CA ALA A 32 0.42 9.75 -10.94
C ALA A 32 0.48 8.77 -9.76
N SER A 33 1.24 7.68 -9.86
CA SER A 33 1.42 6.71 -8.78
C SER A 33 2.85 6.75 -8.21
N ALA A 34 3.04 6.05 -7.08
CA ALA A 34 4.32 6.00 -6.36
C ALA A 34 4.84 7.41 -6.03
N THR A 35 4.00 8.20 -5.37
CA THR A 35 4.32 9.59 -5.05
C THR A 35 5.51 9.70 -4.11
N ARG A 36 6.36 10.69 -4.39
CA ARG A 36 7.45 11.11 -3.50
C ARG A 36 6.94 12.16 -2.52
N ARG A 37 7.64 12.34 -1.40
CA ARG A 37 7.32 13.42 -0.46
C ARG A 37 7.40 14.79 -1.15
N HIS A 38 8.48 15.01 -1.88
CA HIS A 38 8.65 16.11 -2.82
C HIS A 38 8.71 15.53 -4.22
N ASP A 39 7.70 15.81 -5.03
CA ASP A 39 7.45 15.16 -6.32
C ASP A 39 7.30 16.19 -7.43
N SER A 40 8.41 16.43 -8.15
CA SER A 40 8.47 17.41 -9.23
C SER A 40 7.49 17.13 -10.37
N ARG A 41 6.99 15.88 -10.50
CA ARG A 41 5.96 15.53 -11.48
C ARG A 41 4.65 16.24 -11.16
N LEU A 42 4.26 16.25 -9.88
CA LEU A 42 3.03 16.89 -9.43
C LEU A 42 3.15 18.42 -9.50
N ASP A 43 4.32 18.95 -9.14
CA ASP A 43 4.60 20.40 -9.28
C ASP A 43 4.52 20.84 -10.74
N PHE A 44 5.07 20.04 -11.67
CA PHE A 44 4.99 20.31 -13.09
C PHE A 44 3.54 20.30 -13.60
N LEU A 45 2.76 19.25 -13.33
CA LEU A 45 1.37 19.15 -13.77
C LEU A 45 0.51 20.31 -13.22
N ALA A 46 0.70 20.66 -11.95
CA ALA A 46 0.04 21.80 -11.32
C ALA A 46 0.43 23.13 -11.99
N SER A 47 1.71 23.34 -12.31
CA SER A 47 2.18 24.58 -12.98
C SER A 47 1.58 24.78 -14.37
N GLN A 48 1.18 23.70 -15.04
CA GLN A 48 0.56 23.73 -16.36
C GLN A 48 -0.97 23.83 -16.31
N ASN A 49 -1.58 23.93 -15.12
CA ASN A 49 -3.02 23.77 -14.90
C ASN A 49 -3.59 22.51 -15.57
N PHE A 50 -2.78 21.45 -15.63
CA PHE A 50 -3.20 20.19 -16.24
C PHE A 50 -4.09 19.42 -15.26
N PRO A 51 -5.25 18.90 -15.67
CA PRO A 51 -6.08 18.06 -14.80
C PRO A 51 -5.41 16.73 -14.46
N PHE A 52 -5.21 16.42 -13.17
CA PHE A 52 -4.64 15.13 -12.76
C PHE A 52 -5.17 14.63 -11.41
N LEU A 53 -5.02 13.32 -11.21
CA LEU A 53 -5.24 12.64 -9.94
C LEU A 53 -3.93 11.99 -9.49
N ALA A 54 -3.54 12.13 -8.23
CA ALA A 54 -2.47 11.34 -7.65
C ALA A 54 -3.02 10.10 -6.92
N PHE A 55 -2.40 8.93 -7.14
CA PHE A 55 -2.58 7.76 -6.30
C PHE A 55 -1.48 7.73 -5.23
N GLY A 56 -1.79 8.33 -4.09
CA GLY A 56 -0.86 8.65 -3.01
C GLY A 56 -0.80 10.15 -2.76
N ARG A 57 -0.72 10.55 -1.48
CA ARG A 57 -0.49 11.95 -1.10
C ARG A 57 0.94 12.38 -1.42
N SER A 58 1.18 13.69 -1.46
CA SER A 58 2.51 14.32 -1.57
C SER A 58 2.48 15.70 -0.89
N GLU A 59 3.65 16.25 -0.57
CA GLU A 59 3.79 17.67 -0.18
C GLU A 59 3.99 18.58 -1.42
N SER A 60 4.04 18.00 -2.63
CA SER A 60 4.11 18.70 -3.93
C SER A 60 2.75 18.80 -4.62
N GLY A 61 2.64 19.65 -5.64
CA GLY A 61 1.48 19.77 -6.52
C GLY A 61 0.35 20.67 -6.00
N GLY A 62 0.54 21.36 -4.87
CA GLY A 62 -0.46 22.26 -4.29
C GLY A 62 -1.79 21.57 -3.98
N GLU A 63 -2.90 22.30 -4.08
CA GLU A 63 -4.24 21.73 -3.92
C GLU A 63 -4.65 20.98 -5.20
N HIS A 64 -4.54 19.65 -5.16
CA HIS A 64 -4.88 18.75 -6.25
C HIS A 64 -5.68 17.54 -5.75
N ALA A 65 -6.28 16.80 -6.68
CA ALA A 65 -7.00 15.57 -6.35
C ALA A 65 -6.03 14.43 -6.06
N TRP A 66 -6.29 13.70 -4.99
CA TRP A 66 -5.57 12.46 -4.68
C TRP A 66 -6.47 11.44 -4.00
N ILE A 67 -6.22 10.17 -4.30
CA ILE A 67 -6.72 9.06 -3.51
C ILE A 67 -5.51 8.35 -2.94
N ASP A 68 -5.47 8.19 -1.63
CA ASP A 68 -4.38 7.50 -0.95
C ASP A 68 -4.94 6.38 -0.06
N ARG A 69 -4.14 5.39 0.23
CA ARG A 69 -4.51 4.33 1.17
C ARG A 69 -4.26 4.81 2.59
N ASP A 70 -4.99 4.26 3.56
CA ASP A 70 -4.73 4.55 4.97
C ASP A 70 -3.48 3.83 5.51
N ILE A 71 -2.32 4.28 5.01
CA ILE A 71 -1.01 3.74 5.37
C ILE A 71 -0.67 4.01 6.85
N ALA A 72 -1.19 5.11 7.41
CA ALA A 72 -0.98 5.49 8.80
C ALA A 72 -1.68 4.51 9.74
N ALA A 73 -2.98 4.28 9.53
CA ALA A 73 -3.75 3.33 10.33
C ALA A 73 -3.12 1.93 10.31
N PHE A 74 -2.58 1.50 9.15
CA PHE A 74 -1.90 0.22 9.07
C PHE A 74 -0.69 0.14 10.01
N ALA A 75 0.24 1.10 9.92
CA ALA A 75 1.44 1.09 10.75
C ALA A 75 1.08 1.14 12.25
N GLU A 76 0.04 1.89 12.59
CA GLU A 76 -0.45 2.03 13.95
C GLU A 76 -1.06 0.74 14.50
N GLU A 77 -2.02 0.15 13.80
CA GLU A 77 -2.69 -1.08 14.23
C GLU A 77 -1.71 -2.25 14.33
N ALA A 78 -0.77 -2.35 13.38
CA ALA A 78 0.23 -3.40 13.40
C ALA A 78 1.15 -3.30 14.63
N VAL A 79 1.61 -2.09 14.96
CA VAL A 79 2.41 -1.87 16.18
C VAL A 79 1.58 -2.10 17.43
N ASP A 80 0.35 -1.58 17.49
CA ASP A 80 -0.52 -1.73 18.64
C ASP A 80 -0.77 -3.20 18.96
N ARG A 81 -0.96 -4.02 17.93
CA ARG A 81 -1.15 -5.46 18.09
C ARG A 81 0.14 -6.18 18.51
N LEU A 82 1.27 -5.89 17.86
CA LEU A 82 2.56 -6.50 18.21
C LEU A 82 2.97 -6.17 19.64
N ALA A 83 2.84 -4.92 20.04
CA ALA A 83 3.08 -4.47 21.41
C ALA A 83 2.12 -5.14 22.40
N GLY A 84 0.83 -5.26 22.05
CA GLY A 84 -0.17 -6.00 22.84
C GLY A 84 0.15 -7.49 23.05
N PHE A 85 0.96 -8.09 22.18
CA PHE A 85 1.51 -9.45 22.35
C PHE A 85 2.86 -9.48 23.08
N GLY A 86 3.35 -8.35 23.59
CA GLY A 86 4.58 -8.24 24.37
C GLY A 86 5.85 -7.99 23.54
N HIS A 87 5.74 -7.63 22.25
CA HIS A 87 6.91 -7.31 21.45
C HIS A 87 7.41 -5.88 21.71
N GLU A 88 8.63 -5.74 22.21
CA GLU A 88 9.27 -4.44 22.46
C GLU A 88 10.33 -4.07 21.42
N ARG A 89 10.88 -5.05 20.68
CA ARG A 89 11.86 -4.81 19.60
C ARG A 89 11.21 -5.13 18.27
N ILE A 90 10.51 -4.14 17.72
CA ILE A 90 9.77 -4.23 16.46
C ILE A 90 10.59 -3.55 15.37
N ALA A 91 10.94 -4.29 14.32
CA ALA A 91 11.55 -3.74 13.12
C ALA A 91 10.52 -3.35 12.08
N VAL A 92 10.82 -2.29 11.33
CA VAL A 92 10.00 -1.79 10.22
C VAL A 92 10.82 -1.73 8.94
N ILE A 93 10.28 -2.31 7.88
CA ILE A 93 10.92 -2.46 6.58
C ILE A 93 10.04 -1.77 5.52
N MET A 94 10.62 -0.78 4.84
CA MET A 94 9.92 0.14 3.94
C MET A 94 10.65 0.26 2.59
N PRO A 95 9.98 0.71 1.51
CA PRO A 95 10.63 1.18 0.29
C PRO A 95 11.45 2.44 0.56
N GLY A 96 12.28 2.83 -0.41
CA GLY A 96 13.22 3.96 -0.32
C GLY A 96 12.69 5.23 0.35
N GLN A 97 13.61 5.96 1.00
CA GLN A 97 13.31 7.05 1.94
C GLN A 97 12.48 8.20 1.36
N ASP A 98 12.57 8.42 0.04
CA ASP A 98 11.89 9.54 -0.63
C ASP A 98 10.40 9.28 -0.90
N ALA A 99 9.94 8.03 -0.73
CA ALA A 99 8.55 7.66 -0.95
C ALA A 99 7.65 8.28 0.13
N MET A 100 6.58 8.98 -0.28
CA MET A 100 5.66 9.62 0.68
C MET A 100 5.01 8.59 1.60
N GLN A 101 4.71 7.41 1.06
CA GLN A 101 4.23 6.29 1.84
C GLN A 101 5.20 5.86 2.94
N ALA A 102 6.53 5.86 2.71
CA ALA A 102 7.51 5.49 3.72
C ALA A 102 7.61 6.57 4.81
N HIS A 103 7.49 7.84 4.42
CA HIS A 103 7.44 8.96 5.36
C HIS A 103 6.25 8.87 6.33
N ILE A 104 5.03 8.73 5.79
CA ILE A 104 3.80 8.58 6.59
C ILE A 104 3.90 7.34 7.48
N TYR A 105 4.36 6.23 6.91
CA TYR A 105 4.50 4.96 7.64
C TYR A 105 5.44 5.08 8.83
N LEU A 106 6.65 5.61 8.63
CA LEU A 106 7.63 5.75 9.71
C LEU A 106 7.15 6.70 10.81
N LYS A 107 6.48 7.80 10.42
CA LYS A 107 5.89 8.74 11.38
C LYS A 107 4.85 8.05 12.26
N SER A 108 3.95 7.29 11.65
CA SER A 108 2.86 6.61 12.33
C SER A 108 3.37 5.44 13.19
N PHE A 109 4.35 4.68 12.68
CA PHE A 109 5.10 3.67 13.44
C PHE A 109 5.73 4.24 14.71
N ARG A 110 6.43 5.38 14.61
CA ARG A 110 7.03 6.06 15.77
C ARG A 110 6.00 6.52 16.80
N GLN A 111 4.86 7.02 16.33
CA GLN A 111 3.77 7.45 17.21
C GLN A 111 3.17 6.27 17.95
N ALA A 112 2.93 5.15 17.26
CA ALA A 112 2.41 3.93 17.88
C ALA A 112 3.38 3.34 18.92
N LEU A 113 4.68 3.23 18.61
CA LEU A 113 5.68 2.79 19.59
C LEU A 113 5.64 3.64 20.87
N LYS A 114 5.54 4.97 20.71
CA LYS A 114 5.45 5.91 21.83
C LYS A 114 4.20 5.67 22.70
N ARG A 115 3.05 5.30 22.11
CA ARG A 115 1.82 5.00 22.87
C ARG A 115 1.99 3.78 23.79
N HIS A 116 2.82 2.82 23.40
CA HIS A 116 3.13 1.61 24.19
C HIS A 116 4.37 1.75 25.07
N GLY A 117 4.97 2.95 25.15
CA GLY A 117 6.19 3.17 25.92
C GLY A 117 7.43 2.47 25.33
N ILE A 118 7.38 2.03 24.08
CA ILE A 118 8.50 1.36 23.41
C ILE A 118 9.44 2.43 22.83
N ALA A 119 10.73 2.33 23.16
CA ALA A 119 11.74 3.24 22.64
C ALA A 119 11.96 3.02 21.13
N PHE A 120 12.00 4.13 20.38
CA PHE A 120 12.34 4.08 18.96
C PHE A 120 13.84 3.78 18.77
N ASP A 121 14.13 2.66 18.09
CA ASP A 121 15.48 2.23 17.76
C ASP A 121 15.70 2.35 16.25
N SER A 122 16.51 3.33 15.82
CA SER A 122 16.80 3.57 14.41
C SER A 122 17.51 2.38 13.72
N SER A 123 18.16 1.50 14.47
CA SER A 123 18.82 0.30 13.91
C SER A 123 17.80 -0.74 13.40
N LEU A 124 16.57 -0.69 13.89
CA LEU A 124 15.44 -1.53 13.51
C LEU A 124 14.64 -0.99 12.32
N VAL A 125 15.02 0.17 11.77
CA VAL A 125 14.44 0.73 10.54
C VAL A 125 15.30 0.32 9.36
N LYS A 126 14.71 -0.36 8.37
CA LYS A 126 15.39 -0.70 7.11
C LYS A 126 14.60 -0.19 5.92
N TYR A 127 15.36 0.32 4.95
CA TYR A 127 14.86 0.66 3.63
C TYR A 127 15.37 -0.36 2.64
N GLY A 128 14.50 -0.82 1.74
CA GLY A 128 14.83 -1.82 0.72
C GLY A 128 14.07 -1.56 -0.56
N GLU A 129 14.42 -2.30 -1.61
CA GLU A 129 13.60 -2.36 -2.81
C GLU A 129 12.22 -2.93 -2.49
N PHE A 130 11.19 -2.47 -3.20
CA PHE A 130 9.82 -3.00 -3.07
C PHE A 130 9.70 -4.36 -3.80
N SER A 131 10.48 -5.33 -3.33
CA SER A 131 10.67 -6.64 -3.96
C SER A 131 11.03 -7.70 -2.92
N GLU A 132 10.90 -8.97 -3.29
CA GLU A 132 11.35 -10.11 -2.48
C GLU A 132 12.84 -9.99 -2.13
N ARG A 133 13.67 -9.60 -3.10
CA ARG A 133 15.11 -9.40 -2.89
C ARG A 133 15.38 -8.29 -1.86
N GLY A 134 14.64 -7.19 -1.93
CA GLY A 134 14.74 -6.10 -0.95
C GLY A 134 14.37 -6.54 0.46
N GLY A 135 13.27 -7.29 0.60
CA GLY A 135 12.86 -7.87 1.88
C GLY A 135 13.85 -8.88 2.46
N TYR A 136 14.43 -9.74 1.61
CA TYR A 136 15.46 -10.70 2.01
C TYR A 136 16.68 -10.01 2.63
N HIS A 137 17.28 -9.04 1.93
CA HIS A 137 18.50 -8.36 2.40
C HIS A 137 18.24 -7.46 3.62
N ALA A 138 17.07 -6.81 3.69
CA ALA A 138 16.70 -6.04 4.87
C ALA A 138 16.58 -6.94 6.11
N THR A 139 16.00 -8.13 5.94
CA THR A 139 15.86 -9.13 7.01
C THR A 139 17.22 -9.69 7.42
N GLU A 140 18.09 -9.98 6.45
CA GLU A 140 19.47 -10.41 6.70
C GLU A 140 20.23 -9.41 7.56
N ALA A 141 20.14 -8.11 7.22
CA ALA A 141 20.78 -7.05 8.00
C ALA A 141 20.21 -6.93 9.44
N LEU A 142 18.92 -7.20 9.63
CA LEU A 142 18.28 -7.18 10.95
C LEU A 142 18.68 -8.40 11.81
N LEU A 143 18.80 -9.58 11.18
CA LEU A 143 19.24 -10.80 11.86
C LEU A 143 20.72 -10.74 12.30
N ALA A 144 21.54 -9.93 11.62
CA ALA A 144 22.93 -9.71 11.99
C ALA A 144 23.11 -8.81 13.24
N LEU A 145 22.05 -8.17 13.74
CA LEU A 145 22.11 -7.35 14.94
C LEU A 145 22.31 -8.20 16.20
N LYS A 146 23.24 -7.79 17.07
CA LYS A 146 23.50 -8.45 18.36
C LYS A 146 22.24 -8.56 19.23
N SER A 147 21.39 -7.55 19.18
CA SER A 147 20.07 -7.51 19.82
C SER A 147 19.01 -7.31 18.74
N GLY A 148 18.73 -8.38 17.99
CA GLY A 148 17.76 -8.36 16.89
C GLY A 148 16.31 -8.09 17.34
N PRO A 149 15.42 -7.76 16.39
CA PRO A 149 13.99 -7.63 16.65
C PRO A 149 13.31 -8.99 16.83
N THR A 150 12.21 -9.02 17.57
CA THR A 150 11.33 -10.19 17.72
C THR A 150 10.08 -10.10 16.85
N ALA A 151 9.83 -8.93 16.27
CA ALA A 151 8.73 -8.67 15.36
C ALA A 151 9.20 -7.86 14.15
N TYR A 152 8.65 -8.18 12.98
CA TYR A 152 9.00 -7.58 11.71
C TYR A 152 7.74 -7.09 11.00
N LEU A 153 7.74 -5.81 10.69
CA LEU A 153 6.66 -5.11 10.02
C LEU A 153 7.10 -4.68 8.61
N PHE A 154 6.53 -5.30 7.59
CA PHE A 154 6.83 -5.02 6.19
C PHE A 154 5.74 -4.16 5.57
N GLN A 155 6.10 -3.11 4.82
CA GLN A 155 5.10 -2.31 4.10
C GLN A 155 4.48 -3.07 2.89
N SER A 156 5.11 -4.14 2.42
CA SER A 156 4.69 -4.95 1.27
C SER A 156 4.77 -6.45 1.53
N ASP A 157 3.81 -7.17 0.96
CA ASP A 157 3.74 -8.62 0.92
C ASP A 157 4.93 -9.25 0.17
N SER A 158 5.35 -8.72 -0.97
CA SER A 158 6.55 -9.19 -1.68
C SER A 158 7.80 -9.12 -0.81
N MET A 159 7.99 -8.03 -0.05
CA MET A 159 9.12 -7.91 0.88
C MET A 159 9.03 -8.96 2.00
N ALA A 160 7.83 -9.17 2.56
CA ALA A 160 7.60 -10.19 3.56
C ALA A 160 7.87 -11.61 3.02
N ILE A 161 7.49 -11.92 1.78
CA ILE A 161 7.79 -13.21 1.12
C ILE A 161 9.31 -13.43 1.04
N GLY A 162 10.07 -12.41 0.64
CA GLY A 162 11.52 -12.45 0.64
C GLY A 162 12.12 -12.70 2.03
N ALA A 163 11.54 -12.08 3.06
CA ALA A 163 11.93 -12.29 4.44
C ALA A 163 11.68 -13.73 4.92
N TYR A 164 10.57 -14.36 4.51
CA TYR A 164 10.29 -15.77 4.83
C TYR A 164 11.40 -16.70 4.36
N ARG A 165 11.92 -16.48 3.14
CA ARG A 165 13.09 -17.23 2.66
C ARG A 165 14.28 -17.03 3.58
N ARG A 166 14.58 -15.78 3.98
CA ARG A 166 15.70 -15.51 4.87
C ARG A 166 15.51 -16.12 6.26
N PHE A 167 14.31 -16.06 6.84
CA PHE A 167 13.99 -16.70 8.12
C PHE A 167 14.21 -18.21 8.04
N HIS A 168 13.72 -18.85 6.98
CA HIS A 168 13.94 -20.28 6.75
C HIS A 168 15.43 -20.64 6.69
N GLU A 169 16.24 -19.88 5.96
CA GLU A 169 17.70 -20.07 5.89
C GLU A 169 18.40 -19.82 7.23
N ALA A 170 17.80 -19.04 8.14
CA ALA A 170 18.28 -18.86 9.51
C ALA A 170 17.76 -19.92 10.49
N GLY A 171 16.93 -20.88 10.04
CA GLY A 171 16.28 -21.85 10.91
C GLY A 171 15.21 -21.23 11.82
N LEU A 172 14.64 -20.08 11.44
CA LEU A 172 13.57 -19.40 12.17
C LEU A 172 12.23 -19.66 11.48
N VAL A 173 11.21 -19.90 12.29
CA VAL A 173 9.83 -20.12 11.86
C VAL A 173 9.00 -18.86 12.12
N PRO A 174 8.55 -18.14 11.07
CA PRO A 174 7.61 -17.03 11.23
C PRO A 174 6.37 -17.45 12.01
N GLY A 175 5.89 -16.60 12.91
CA GLY A 175 4.78 -16.89 13.81
C GLY A 175 5.12 -17.79 15.00
N GLU A 176 6.32 -18.35 15.09
CA GLU A 176 6.77 -19.11 16.28
C GLU A 176 8.00 -18.46 16.91
N ASP A 177 9.06 -18.25 16.13
CA ASP A 177 10.31 -17.63 16.60
C ASP A 177 10.30 -16.12 16.42
N VAL A 178 9.62 -15.62 15.37
CA VAL A 178 9.53 -14.20 15.04
C VAL A 178 8.12 -13.84 14.61
N ALA A 179 7.58 -12.72 15.09
CA ALA A 179 6.31 -12.21 14.58
C ALA A 179 6.54 -11.52 13.23
N VAL A 180 5.70 -11.83 12.24
CA VAL A 180 5.77 -11.21 10.92
C VAL A 180 4.41 -10.68 10.53
N THR A 181 4.36 -9.43 10.10
CA THR A 181 3.19 -8.83 9.50
C THR A 181 3.59 -8.00 8.29
N SER A 182 2.70 -8.00 7.30
CA SER A 182 2.78 -7.20 6.10
C SER A 182 1.64 -6.20 6.07
N GLY A 183 1.82 -5.13 5.31
CA GLY A 183 0.78 -4.19 4.96
C GLY A 183 -0.22 -4.75 4.00
N LEU A 184 -0.33 -4.09 2.87
CA LEU A 184 -1.33 -4.47 1.90
C LEU A 184 -0.94 -5.77 1.23
N LEU A 185 -1.78 -6.78 1.39
CA LEU A 185 -1.77 -8.04 0.67
C LEU A 185 -2.48 -7.79 -0.67
N THR A 186 -1.69 -7.78 -1.74
CA THR A 186 -2.13 -7.32 -3.07
C THR A 186 -2.28 -8.43 -4.10
N GLY A 187 -1.96 -9.67 -3.74
CA GLY A 187 -2.08 -10.81 -4.66
C GLY A 187 -2.24 -12.15 -3.96
N GLU A 188 -2.60 -13.17 -4.75
CA GLU A 188 -2.76 -14.56 -4.28
C GLU A 188 -1.46 -15.11 -3.65
N MET A 189 -0.32 -14.54 -4.05
CA MET A 189 0.99 -14.92 -3.53
C MET A 189 1.13 -14.77 -2.01
N SER A 190 0.38 -13.86 -1.38
CA SER A 190 0.44 -13.68 0.08
C SER A 190 -0.15 -14.84 0.88
N ALA A 191 -0.92 -15.72 0.23
CA ALA A 191 -1.55 -16.87 0.89
C ALA A 191 -0.67 -18.13 0.93
N TYR A 192 0.38 -18.21 0.10
CA TYR A 192 1.23 -19.41 0.00
C TYR A 192 2.33 -19.54 1.07
N PRO A 193 2.89 -18.47 1.68
CA PRO A 193 3.82 -18.62 2.78
C PRO A 193 3.24 -19.50 3.89
N SER A 194 4.08 -20.30 4.53
CA SER A 194 3.68 -21.14 5.65
C SER A 194 4.47 -20.72 6.90
N PRO A 195 3.82 -20.17 7.94
CA PRO A 195 2.39 -19.83 8.01
C PRO A 195 2.00 -18.64 7.10
N ALA A 196 0.72 -18.56 6.74
CA ALA A 196 0.19 -17.51 5.86
C ALA A 196 0.50 -16.11 6.38
N LEU A 197 0.79 -15.17 5.46
CA LEU A 197 1.08 -13.80 5.83
C LEU A 197 -0.13 -13.15 6.48
N THR A 198 0.18 -12.31 7.46
CA THR A 198 -0.82 -11.52 8.15
C THR A 198 -0.72 -10.07 7.71
N GLY A 199 -1.81 -9.52 7.17
CA GLY A 199 -1.87 -8.14 6.70
C GLY A 199 -3.27 -7.72 6.29
N PHE A 200 -3.35 -6.63 5.54
CA PHE A 200 -4.59 -5.96 5.17
C PHE A 200 -4.93 -6.22 3.71
N THR A 201 -6.20 -6.27 3.36
CA THR A 201 -6.64 -6.38 1.97
C THR A 201 -7.47 -5.16 1.57
N ILE A 202 -7.45 -4.85 0.28
CA ILE A 202 -8.35 -3.87 -0.34
C ILE A 202 -9.10 -4.56 -1.47
N THR A 203 -10.22 -3.98 -1.89
CA THR A 203 -10.90 -4.36 -3.14
C THR A 203 -10.31 -3.55 -4.30
N PRO A 204 -9.39 -4.09 -5.13
CA PRO A 204 -8.68 -3.28 -6.12
C PRO A 204 -9.63 -2.73 -7.20
N ARG A 205 -10.70 -3.48 -7.49
CA ARG A 205 -11.74 -3.08 -8.45
C ARG A 205 -12.47 -1.81 -8.00
N GLU A 206 -12.91 -1.74 -6.74
CA GLU A 206 -13.65 -0.59 -6.22
C GLU A 206 -12.76 0.65 -6.15
N LEU A 207 -11.51 0.47 -5.68
CA LEU A 207 -10.52 1.53 -5.70
C LEU A 207 -10.26 2.03 -7.14
N GLY A 208 -10.11 1.13 -8.10
CA GLY A 208 -9.92 1.47 -9.52
C GLY A 208 -11.07 2.28 -10.11
N VAL A 209 -12.32 1.88 -9.83
CA VAL A 209 -13.51 2.64 -10.24
C VAL A 209 -13.49 4.04 -9.63
N ARG A 210 -13.22 4.15 -8.33
CA ARG A 210 -13.16 5.45 -7.66
C ARG A 210 -12.06 6.35 -8.22
N MET A 211 -10.89 5.79 -8.51
CA MET A 211 -9.80 6.54 -9.14
C MET A 211 -10.18 7.04 -10.53
N ALA A 212 -10.83 6.21 -11.34
CA ALA A 212 -11.29 6.62 -12.66
C ALA A 212 -12.32 7.77 -12.57
N GLU A 213 -13.31 7.66 -11.68
CA GLU A 213 -14.29 8.73 -11.44
C GLU A 213 -13.64 10.03 -10.97
N ALA A 214 -12.71 9.96 -10.01
CA ALA A 214 -12.04 11.13 -9.47
C ALA A 214 -11.13 11.81 -10.51
N ALA A 215 -10.46 11.04 -11.37
CA ALA A 215 -9.66 11.56 -12.47
C ALA A 215 -10.55 12.24 -13.53
N LEU A 216 -11.65 11.59 -13.93
CA LEU A 216 -12.61 12.16 -14.88
C LEU A 216 -13.26 13.44 -14.34
N ALA A 217 -13.48 13.56 -13.04
CA ALA A 217 -14.00 14.77 -12.40
C ALA A 217 -13.04 15.97 -12.49
N GLN A 218 -11.74 15.75 -12.73
CA GLN A 218 -10.78 16.84 -12.92
C GLN A 218 -10.89 17.49 -14.30
N ILE A 219 -11.44 16.77 -15.29
CA ILE A 219 -11.56 17.27 -16.66
C ILE A 219 -12.62 18.40 -16.71
N PRO A 220 -12.30 19.58 -17.28
CA PRO A 220 -13.26 20.66 -17.42
C PRO A 220 -14.56 20.22 -18.11
N GLY A 221 -15.71 20.55 -17.53
CA GLY A 221 -17.03 20.17 -18.05
C GLY A 221 -17.57 18.83 -17.55
N ASN A 222 -16.74 18.00 -16.88
CA ASN A 222 -17.17 16.71 -16.33
C ASN A 222 -17.73 16.81 -14.90
N SER A 223 -17.67 17.98 -14.26
CA SER A 223 -18.12 18.19 -12.88
C SER A 223 -19.60 17.89 -12.67
N THR A 224 -20.42 18.06 -13.72
CA THR A 224 -21.85 17.74 -13.72
C THR A 224 -22.13 16.24 -13.62
N TYR A 225 -21.17 15.40 -14.01
CA TYR A 225 -21.33 13.93 -14.05
C TYR A 225 -20.62 13.22 -12.89
N PHE A 226 -19.50 13.76 -12.41
CA PHE A 226 -18.64 13.09 -11.43
C PHE A 226 -18.40 13.88 -10.13
N GLY A 227 -19.02 15.06 -9.98
CA GLY A 227 -18.88 15.93 -8.80
C GLY A 227 -17.86 17.07 -9.01
N ALA A 228 -17.91 18.08 -8.13
CA ALA A 228 -17.08 19.28 -8.26
C ALA A 228 -15.74 19.18 -7.50
N ALA A 229 -14.63 19.36 -8.25
CA ALA A 229 -13.29 19.78 -7.78
C ALA A 229 -12.62 18.91 -6.66
N PRO A 230 -11.35 19.15 -6.28
CA PRO A 230 -10.39 18.04 -6.10
C PRO A 230 -10.78 17.06 -4.99
N THR A 231 -10.95 15.81 -5.40
CA THR A 231 -11.24 14.70 -4.49
C THR A 231 -9.96 14.33 -3.75
N GLN A 232 -9.92 14.60 -2.45
CA GLN A 232 -8.85 14.21 -1.53
C GLN A 232 -9.40 13.14 -0.57
N VAL A 233 -9.11 11.87 -0.83
CA VAL A 233 -9.75 10.75 -0.13
C VAL A 233 -8.71 9.76 0.40
N ILE A 234 -8.86 9.42 1.68
CA ILE A 234 -8.21 8.25 2.27
C ILE A 234 -9.12 7.04 2.06
N TRP A 235 -8.63 6.08 1.27
CA TRP A 235 -9.30 4.83 0.99
C TRP A 235 -9.04 3.83 2.12
N LEU A 236 -10.12 3.45 2.79
CA LEU A 236 -10.11 2.49 3.89
C LEU A 236 -9.94 1.06 3.37
N TRP A 237 -9.24 0.24 4.14
CA TRP A 237 -9.09 -1.19 3.89
C TRP A 237 -10.31 -1.96 4.45
N SER A 238 -10.55 -3.15 3.91
CA SER A 238 -11.54 -4.09 4.45
C SER A 238 -10.82 -5.17 5.24
N GLY A 239 -11.12 -5.32 6.53
CA GLY A 239 -10.33 -6.16 7.44
C GLY A 239 -10.38 -7.66 7.16
N GLN A 240 -9.21 -8.30 7.19
CA GLN A 240 -9.06 -9.68 7.66
C GLN A 240 -8.46 -9.67 9.07
N ALA A 241 -8.83 -10.66 9.89
CA ALA A 241 -8.29 -10.80 11.24
C ALA A 241 -6.77 -11.09 11.20
N MET A 242 -6.00 -10.26 11.88
CA MET A 242 -4.54 -10.37 11.95
C MET A 242 -4.15 -11.58 12.86
N ARG A 243 -3.63 -12.69 12.33
CA ARG A 243 -3.20 -13.86 13.14
C ARG A 243 -1.75 -13.70 13.60
N ILE A 244 -1.55 -13.18 14.81
CA ILE A 244 -0.22 -13.10 15.45
C ILE A 244 -0.21 -14.04 16.66
N ARG A 245 0.82 -14.88 16.79
CA ARG A 245 1.07 -15.71 17.98
C ARG A 245 2.01 -14.95 18.93
N MET A 246 1.82 -15.18 20.24
CA MET A 246 2.68 -14.63 21.28
C MET A 246 4.13 -15.12 21.14
N SER A 247 5.08 -14.22 21.35
CA SER A 247 6.50 -14.54 21.40
C SER A 247 6.80 -15.55 22.52
N ARG A 248 7.45 -16.67 22.20
CA ARG A 248 8.22 -17.42 23.20
C ARG A 248 9.49 -16.63 23.50
N GLN A 249 9.44 -15.74 24.50
CA GLN A 249 10.69 -15.36 25.16
C GLN A 249 11.35 -16.66 25.62
N ARG A 250 12.64 -16.83 25.32
CA ARG A 250 13.44 -17.98 25.76
C ARG A 250 13.65 -17.91 27.28
N ASP A 251 12.57 -18.12 28.03
CA ASP A 251 12.63 -18.44 29.44
C ASP A 251 12.23 -19.90 29.61
N ASN A 252 13.13 -20.64 30.25
CA ASN A 252 13.02 -22.05 30.60
C ASN A 252 11.75 -22.35 31.39
N LEU A 253 10.60 -22.63 30.76
CA LEU A 253 9.51 -23.32 31.43
C LEU A 253 8.82 -24.32 30.48
N ARG A 254 9.00 -25.59 30.83
CA ARG A 254 8.26 -26.72 30.26
C ARG A 254 6.78 -26.60 30.66
N HIS A 255 5.89 -26.82 29.69
CA HIS A 255 4.43 -26.96 29.81
C HIS A 255 3.62 -25.66 29.97
N ALA A 256 3.14 -25.12 28.84
CA ALA A 256 1.88 -24.37 28.81
C ALA A 256 1.18 -24.57 27.45
N SER A 257 -0.12 -24.88 27.53
CA SER A 257 -1.05 -25.14 26.43
C SER A 257 -1.25 -23.92 25.51
N ILE A 258 -1.41 -24.15 24.20
CA ILE A 258 -1.52 -23.15 23.14
C ILE A 258 -2.97 -22.63 23.04
N ALA A 259 -3.19 -21.32 23.19
CA ALA A 259 -4.44 -20.67 22.82
C ALA A 259 -4.21 -19.73 21.62
N THR A 260 -4.87 -20.02 20.50
CA THR A 260 -4.91 -19.14 19.32
C THR A 260 -6.10 -18.20 19.45
N THR A 261 -5.86 -16.95 19.84
CA THR A 261 -6.95 -15.96 19.93
C THR A 261 -7.11 -15.23 18.60
N SER A 262 -8.19 -15.54 17.87
CA SER A 262 -8.65 -14.74 16.73
C SER A 262 -9.66 -13.71 17.25
N ILE A 263 -9.38 -12.42 17.10
CA ILE A 263 -10.33 -11.35 17.45
C ILE A 263 -10.84 -10.77 16.12
N LEU A 264 -12.16 -10.89 15.89
CA LEU A 264 -12.87 -10.24 14.79
C LEU A 264 -13.26 -8.82 15.22
N ILE A 265 -12.99 -7.82 14.39
CA ILE A 265 -13.50 -6.46 14.57
C ILE A 265 -14.66 -6.27 13.58
N PRO A 266 -15.84 -5.77 13.99
CA PRO A 266 -16.92 -5.45 13.06
C PRO A 266 -16.52 -4.23 12.22
N SER A 267 -16.58 -4.33 10.88
CA SER A 267 -16.56 -3.15 10.03
C SER A 267 -17.98 -2.58 9.91
N GLU A 268 -18.22 -1.41 10.51
CA GLU A 268 -19.41 -0.64 10.17
C GLU A 268 -19.25 -0.11 8.75
N ARG A 269 -20.07 -0.65 7.83
CA ARG A 269 -20.17 -0.17 6.45
C ARG A 269 -20.91 1.17 6.46
N PRO A 270 -20.42 2.22 5.79
CA PRO A 270 -21.33 3.20 5.21
C PRO A 270 -22.07 2.49 4.07
N THR A 271 -23.36 2.24 4.23
CA THR A 271 -24.21 1.76 3.15
C THR A 271 -24.27 2.84 2.06
N LEU A 272 -23.77 2.51 0.87
CA LEU A 272 -23.93 3.32 -0.33
C LEU A 272 -25.39 3.23 -0.80
N ASN A 273 -26.30 3.88 -0.06
CA ASN A 273 -27.71 4.00 -0.39
C ASN A 273 -28.03 5.42 -0.88
N MET A 274 -27.35 5.87 -1.94
CA MET A 274 -27.82 6.98 -2.77
C MET A 274 -27.26 6.80 -4.18
N LEU A 275 -28.03 6.13 -5.03
CA LEU A 275 -28.14 6.26 -6.49
C LEU A 275 -28.90 5.04 -7.05
N ARG A 276 -30.10 4.81 -6.53
CA ARG A 276 -31.18 4.20 -7.31
C ARG A 276 -32.12 5.32 -7.68
N ALA A 277 -31.83 6.00 -8.78
CA ALA A 277 -32.80 6.83 -9.47
C ALA A 277 -32.57 6.68 -10.98
N ASP A 278 -33.58 6.08 -11.59
CA ASP A 278 -33.96 6.16 -13.00
C ASP A 278 -33.12 5.45 -14.07
N SER A 279 -33.38 4.15 -14.15
CA SER A 279 -33.26 3.35 -15.36
C SER A 279 -34.31 3.77 -16.41
N SER A 280 -34.21 4.95 -17.01
CA SER A 280 -34.97 5.26 -18.24
C SER A 280 -34.44 6.49 -18.99
N THR A 281 -33.34 6.34 -19.72
CA THR A 281 -33.10 7.16 -20.93
C THR A 281 -31.97 6.56 -21.76
N GLY A 282 -32.24 6.34 -23.06
CA GLY A 282 -31.38 5.63 -24.00
C GLY A 282 -30.10 6.36 -24.40
N LEU A 283 -29.18 6.60 -23.46
CA LEU A 283 -27.87 7.22 -23.70
C LEU A 283 -26.68 6.30 -23.37
N VAL A 284 -26.91 5.06 -22.93
CA VAL A 284 -25.84 4.07 -22.68
C VAL A 284 -25.40 3.35 -23.97
N ARG A 285 -26.13 3.50 -25.09
CA ARG A 285 -25.77 2.89 -26.39
C ARG A 285 -24.97 3.78 -27.35
N ARG A 286 -24.73 5.07 -27.05
CA ARG A 286 -23.98 5.98 -27.93
C ARG A 286 -22.53 6.25 -27.52
N VAL A 287 -22.11 5.91 -26.30
CA VAL A 287 -20.72 6.09 -25.85
C VAL A 287 -19.87 4.83 -26.07
N THR A 288 -20.47 3.67 -26.33
CA THR A 288 -19.76 2.39 -26.57
C THR A 288 -19.22 2.19 -27.99
N ARG A 289 -19.01 3.26 -28.77
CA ARG A 289 -18.50 3.16 -30.17
C ARG A 289 -17.18 3.89 -30.47
N ARG A 290 -16.40 4.29 -29.45
CA ARG A 290 -15.07 4.88 -29.68
C ARG A 290 -13.89 4.33 -28.87
N LEU A 291 -14.05 3.18 -28.21
CA LEU A 291 -12.96 2.55 -27.45
C LEU A 291 -12.97 1.03 -27.61
N VAL A 292 -12.79 0.56 -28.85
CA VAL A 292 -12.30 -0.80 -29.16
C VAL A 292 -11.51 -0.72 -30.47
N ALA A 293 -10.35 -1.39 -30.48
CA ALA A 293 -9.45 -1.69 -31.61
C ALA A 293 -8.29 -0.71 -31.90
N LEU A 294 -7.18 -0.91 -31.18
CA LEU A 294 -5.89 -1.12 -31.85
C LEU A 294 -5.11 -2.24 -31.13
N PHE A 295 -5.68 -3.45 -31.19
CA PHE A 295 -4.94 -4.71 -31.11
C PHE A 295 -5.45 -5.56 -32.25
N VAL A 296 -4.72 -5.60 -33.36
CA VAL A 296 -4.89 -6.61 -34.41
C VAL A 296 -3.55 -7.30 -34.61
N LEU A 297 -3.47 -8.44 -33.91
CA LEU A 297 -2.94 -9.74 -34.32
C LEU A 297 -1.44 -9.95 -34.60
N PRO A 298 -0.95 -11.19 -34.37
CA PRO A 298 0.47 -11.53 -34.41
C PRO A 298 0.91 -12.11 -35.76
N ARG A 299 2.25 -12.29 -35.87
CA ARG A 299 3.00 -13.29 -36.68
C ARG A 299 3.60 -12.84 -38.02
N PRO A 300 4.70 -13.47 -38.44
CA PRO A 300 4.69 -14.83 -39.03
C PRO A 300 4.98 -15.98 -38.06
#